data_AF-A0A956MAG1-F1
#
_entry.id   AF-A0A956MAG1-F1
#
_cell.length_a   1.000
_cell.length_b   1.000
_cell.length_c   1.000
_cell.angle_alpha   90.00
_cell.angle_beta   90.00
_cell.angle_gamma   90.00
#
_symmetry.space_group_name_H-M   'P 1'
#
loop_
_entity.id
_entity.type
_entity.pdbx_description
1 polymer ?
#
loop_
_entity_poly.entity_id
_entity_poly.type
_entity_poly.pdbx_seq_one_letter_code
_entity_poly.pdbx_strand_id
1 'polypeptide(L)' 'MQTAKVFMNGRSQAVRLPKEFRVEGKEVYIRKVGDDIVLSPKKKTWDDFFAMLESYGDMSDFNIERDEHPPQDQKLFEEE' A
#
# COMPACT_ATOMS: atom_id res chain seq x y z
N MET A 1 -9.16 18.30 -16.70
CA MET A 1 -9.19 16.84 -16.41
C MET A 1 -8.85 16.09 -17.68
N GLN A 2 -7.97 15.10 -17.63
CA GLN A 2 -7.74 14.19 -18.77
C GLN A 2 -8.66 12.99 -18.67
N THR A 3 -9.21 12.57 -19.80
CA THR A 3 -10.06 11.38 -19.91
C THR A 3 -9.27 10.25 -20.57
N ALA A 4 -9.47 9.02 -20.12
CA ALA A 4 -8.92 7.83 -20.76
C ALA A 4 -10.03 7.05 -21.49
N LYS A 5 -9.66 6.35 -22.56
CA LYS A 5 -10.62 5.51 -23.28
C LYS A 5 -10.79 4.18 -22.54
N VAL A 6 -12.04 3.84 -22.24
CA VAL A 6 -12.44 2.52 -21.77
C VAL A 6 -12.79 1.65 -22.97
N PHE A 7 -12.31 0.42 -23.00
CA PHE A 7 -12.52 -0.52 -24.10
C PHE A 7 -12.56 -1.96 -23.60
N MET A 8 -12.99 -2.89 -24.46
CA MET A 8 -12.97 -4.32 -24.16
C MET A 8 -11.68 -4.96 -24.66
N ASN A 9 -11.06 -5.81 -23.84
CA ASN A 9 -9.97 -6.70 -24.21
C ASN A 9 -10.41 -8.15 -23.93
N GLY A 10 -10.84 -8.85 -24.97
CA GLY A 10 -11.51 -10.14 -24.83
C GLY A 10 -12.82 -10.01 -24.03
N ARG A 11 -12.92 -10.73 -22.91
CA ARG A 11 -14.06 -10.67 -21.98
C ARG A 11 -13.87 -9.65 -20.84
N SER A 12 -12.75 -8.94 -20.80
CA SER A 12 -12.41 -8.01 -19.73
C SER A 12 -12.54 -6.56 -20.19
N GLN A 13 -12.82 -5.65 -19.26
CA GLN A 13 -12.75 -4.22 -19.49
C GLN A 13 -11.34 -3.71 -19.22
N ALA A 14 -10.88 -2.74 -20.02
CA ALA A 14 -9.56 -2.15 -19.91
C ALA A 14 -9.61 -0.63 -20.11
N VAL A 15 -8.64 0.08 -19.53
CA VAL A 15 -8.45 1.52 -19.68
C VAL A 15 -7.12 1.76 -20.39
N ARG A 16 -7.14 2.55 -21.47
CA ARG A 16 -5.89 2.96 -22.15
C ARG A 16 -5.28 4.15 -21.42
N LEU A 17 -4.21 3.90 -20.67
CA LEU A 17 -3.46 4.95 -19.96
C LEU A 17 -2.74 5.89 -20.96
N PRO A 18 -2.96 7.22 -20.88
CA PRO A 18 -2.12 8.21 -21.57
C PRO A 18 -0.65 8.10 -21.17
N LYS A 19 0.24 8.71 -21.96
CA LYS A 19 1.71 8.57 -21.79
C LYS A 19 2.17 9.03 -20.41
N GLU A 20 1.62 10.14 -19.94
CA GLU A 20 1.87 10.79 -18.65
C GLU A 20 1.41 9.96 -17.44
N PHE A 21 0.50 9.00 -17.63
CA PHE A 21 -0.01 8.12 -16.56
C PHE A 21 0.50 6.69 -16.66
N ARG A 22 1.53 6.42 -17.48
CA ARG A 22 2.12 5.09 -17.57
C ARG A 22 2.77 4.72 -16.24
N VAL A 23 2.42 3.55 -15.74
CA VAL A 23 3.04 2.95 -14.56
C VAL A 23 4.34 2.25 -14.93
N GLU A 24 5.29 2.23 -14.01
CA GLU A 24 6.49 1.41 -14.12
C GLU A 24 6.17 -0.05 -13.80
N GLY A 25 6.76 -0.99 -14.56
CA GLY A 25 6.55 -2.42 -14.38
C GLY A 25 5.40 -2.99 -15.22
N LYS A 26 4.95 -4.20 -14.83
CA LYS A 26 3.93 -4.98 -15.57
C LYS A 26 2.61 -5.13 -14.80
N GLU A 27 2.60 -4.79 -13.51
CA GLU A 27 1.48 -5.04 -12.61
C GLU A 27 1.24 -3.85 -11.67
N VAL A 28 0.00 -3.72 -11.23
CA VAL A 28 -0.45 -2.69 -10.28
C VAL A 28 -1.34 -3.33 -9.21
N TYR A 29 -1.35 -2.76 -8.02
CA TYR A 29 -2.42 -2.97 -7.06
C TYR A 29 -3.63 -2.14 -7.46
N ILE A 30 -4.82 -2.73 -7.33
CA ILE A 30 -6.11 -2.09 -7.58
C ILE A 30 -6.91 -2.04 -6.28
N ARG A 31 -7.48 -0.87 -5.96
CA ARG A 31 -8.43 -0.70 -4.85
C ARG A 31 -9.53 0.28 -5.22
N LYS A 32 -10.70 0.12 -4.62
CA LYS A 32 -11.85 1.02 -4.79
C LYS A 32 -11.96 1.95 -3.57
N VAL A 33 -12.09 3.25 -3.80
CA VAL A 33 -12.27 4.27 -2.76
C VAL A 33 -13.49 5.11 -3.15
N GLY A 34 -14.63 4.86 -2.51
CA GLY A 34 -15.91 5.42 -2.97
C GLY A 34 -16.22 4.94 -4.39
N ASP A 35 -16.38 5.88 -5.32
CA ASP A 35 -16.60 5.59 -6.75
C ASP A 35 -15.30 5.56 -7.58
N ASP A 36 -14.16 5.89 -6.96
CA ASP A 36 -12.87 5.94 -7.63
C ASP A 36 -12.16 4.58 -7.64
N ILE A 37 -11.46 4.29 -8.74
CA ILE A 37 -10.52 3.17 -8.85
C ILE A 37 -9.11 3.74 -8.74
N VAL A 38 -8.39 3.32 -7.70
CA VAL A 38 -7.01 3.74 -7.45
C VAL A 38 -6.07 2.62 -7.88
N LEU A 39 -5.14 2.96 -8.79
CA LEU A 39 -4.07 2.08 -9.25
C LEU A 39 -2.76 2.56 -8.63
N SER A 40 -2.02 1.65 -8.00
CA SER A 40 -0.67 1.91 -7.49
C SER A 40 0.32 0.90 -8.04
N PRO A 41 1.53 1.31 -8.46
CA PRO A 41 2.55 0.38 -8.95
C PRO A 41 2.78 -0.76 -7.96
N LYS A 42 2.85 -1.99 -8.45
CA LYS A 42 3.31 -3.11 -7.65
C LYS A 42 4.84 -3.03 -7.56
N LYS A 43 5.36 -2.29 -6.58
CA LYS A 43 6.81 -2.24 -6.30
C LYS A 43 7.31 -3.63 -5.90
N LYS A 44 8.60 -3.90 -6.16
CA LYS A 44 9.14 -5.26 -6.12
C LYS A 44 9.18 -5.75 -4.67
N THR A 45 9.59 -7.01 -4.56
CA THR A 45 9.59 -7.92 -3.43
C THR A 45 10.04 -7.31 -2.09
N TRP A 46 9.99 -8.10 -1.02
CA TRP A 46 10.59 -7.74 0.26
C TRP A 46 12.05 -7.23 0.10
N ASP A 47 12.79 -7.74 -0.89
CA ASP A 47 14.14 -7.28 -1.23
C ASP A 47 14.20 -5.80 -1.62
N ASP A 48 13.20 -5.31 -2.35
CA ASP A 48 13.09 -3.91 -2.77
C ASP A 48 12.79 -2.98 -1.60
N PHE A 49 11.99 -3.48 -0.66
CA PHE A 49 11.70 -2.79 0.59
C PHE A 49 12.97 -2.71 1.46
N PHE A 50 13.72 -3.79 1.58
CA PHE A 50 14.99 -3.79 2.32
C PHE A 50 16.05 -2.93 1.64
N ALA A 51 16.18 -2.96 0.32
CA ALA A 51 17.07 -2.06 -0.42
C ALA A 51 16.67 -0.59 -0.26
N MET A 52 15.37 -0.29 -0.19
CA MET A 52 14.87 1.03 0.14
C MET A 52 15.23 1.44 1.57
N LEU A 53 15.09 0.54 2.56
CA LEU A 53 15.52 0.79 3.95
C LEU A 53 17.02 1.09 4.03
N GLU A 54 17.87 0.32 3.35
CA GLU A 54 19.31 0.57 3.28
C GLU A 54 19.64 1.94 2.67
N SER A 55 18.82 2.44 1.74
CA SER A 55 19.01 3.76 1.13
C SER A 55 18.76 4.94 2.07
N TYR A 56 18.02 4.74 3.16
CA TYR A 56 17.75 5.77 4.16
C TYR A 56 18.91 5.98 5.15
N GLY A 57 19.99 5.20 5.05
CA GLY A 57 21.19 5.34 5.87
C GLY A 57 21.08 4.66 7.24
N ASP A 58 22.05 4.95 8.11
CA ASP A 58 22.08 4.38 9.46
C ASP A 58 20.91 4.90 10.30
N MET A 59 20.02 4.00 10.70
CA MET A 59 18.90 4.28 11.61
C MET A 59 19.22 3.87 13.06
N SER A 60 20.49 3.63 13.40
CA SER A 60 20.90 3.30 14.77
C SER A 60 20.47 4.34 15.82
N ASP A 61 20.28 5.60 15.40
CA ASP A 61 19.76 6.69 16.24
C ASP A 61 18.26 6.55 16.56
N PHE A 62 17.50 5.70 15.85
CA PHE A 62 16.11 5.36 16.15
C PHE A 62 16.03 4.29 17.25
N ASN A 63 16.39 4.65 18.48
CA ASN A 63 16.21 3.78 19.64
C ASN A 63 14.81 3.97 20.26
N ILE A 64 13.79 3.39 19.63
CA ILE A 64 12.43 3.36 20.19
C ILE A 64 12.36 2.18 21.16
N GLU A 65 12.37 2.47 22.46
CA GLU A 65 12.08 1.46 23.47
C GLU A 65 10.62 1.02 23.33
N ARG A 66 10.43 -0.29 23.19
CA ARG A 66 9.09 -0.86 23.18
C ARG A 66 8.52 -0.73 24.58
N ASP A 67 7.43 0.01 24.68
CA ASP A 67 6.73 0.22 25.93
C ASP A 67 5.89 -1.01 26.29
N GLU A 68 6.54 -2.01 26.88
CA GLU A 68 5.91 -3.25 27.34
C GLU A 68 5.28 -3.06 28.71
N HIS A 69 4.14 -2.37 28.73
CA HIS A 69 3.29 -2.37 29.90
C HIS A 69 2.68 -3.76 30.13
N PRO A 70 2.65 -4.26 31.38
CA PRO A 70 1.87 -5.45 31.69
C PRO A 70 0.40 -5.21 31.31
N PRO A 71 -0.34 -6.28 30.94
CA PRO A 71 -1.77 -6.15 30.73
C PRO A 71 -2.42 -5.53 31.96
N GLN A 72 -3.30 -4.56 31.72
CA GLN A 72 -3.99 -3.86 32.78
C GLN A 72 -5.01 -4.81 33.43
N ASP A 73 -5.00 -4.90 34.76
CA ASP A 73 -6.01 -5.67 35.49
C ASP A 73 -7.37 -5.01 35.30
N GLN A 74 -8.22 -5.63 34.49
CA GLN A 74 -9.60 -5.24 34.29
C GLN A 74 -10.50 -6.21 35.07
N LYS A 75 -11.32 -5.67 35.98
CA LYS A 75 -12.41 -6.45 36.55
C LYS A 75 -13.40 -6.76 35.43
N LEU A 76 -13.47 -8.03 35.05
CA LEU A 76 -14.28 -8.45 33.91
C LEU A 76 -15.76 -8.14 34.17
N PHE A 77 -16.28 -8.34 35.39
CA PHE A 77 -17.61 -7.92 35.87
C PHE A 77 -17.61 -7.88 37.41
N GLU A 78 -18.52 -7.12 38.04
CA GLU A 78 -18.85 -7.29 39.47
C GLU A 78 -19.90 -8.41 39.59
N GLU A 79 -19.63 -9.43 40.42
CA GLU A 79 -20.64 -10.42 40.78
C GLU A 79 -21.73 -9.73 41.62
N GLU A 80 -22.98 -9.78 41.15
CA GLU A 80 -24.18 -9.34 41.89
C GLU A 80 -24.40 -10.16 43.17
#